data_AF-A0A931FPL9-F1
#
_entry.id   AF-A0A931FPL9-F1
#
_cell.length_a   1.000
_cell.length_b   1.000
_cell.length_c   1.000
_cell.angle_alpha   90.00
_cell.angle_beta   90.00
_cell.angle_gamma   90.00
#
_symmetry.space_group_name_H-M   'P 1'
#
loop_
_entity.id
_entity.type
_entity.pdbx_description
1 polymer ?
#
loop_
_entity_poly.entity_id
_entity_poly.type
_entity_poly.pdbx_seq_one_letter_code
_entity_poly.pdbx_strand_id
1 'polypeptide(L)'
;MPLLGHLSGRRLGLLCYLRGSDIREKHGVFVAQTDGIVFRDNAWTRVPYKTQDSMTFFVLHDFLNQIGFIEWARAKDGFLFDIVQEYSDPEKQTSGNMNDLLRKAGAAGKQREVFHSLRHDLIDHMRNK
;
A
#
# COMPACT_ATOMS: atom_id res chain seq x y z
N MET A 1 1.00 6.47 -3.75
CA MET A 1 0.14 5.52 -3.00
C MET A 1 -1.10 5.03 -3.76
N PRO A 2 -1.95 5.87 -4.41
CA PRO A 2 -3.17 5.39 -5.07
C PRO A 2 -2.97 4.27 -6.09
N LEU A 3 -1.99 4.43 -7.00
CA LEU A 3 -1.66 3.42 -8.01
C LEU A 3 -1.25 2.07 -7.38
N LEU A 4 -0.41 2.11 -6.34
CA LEU A 4 0.02 0.92 -5.61
C LEU A 4 -1.16 0.21 -4.93
N GLY A 5 -2.09 0.98 -4.35
CA GLY A 5 -3.33 0.45 -3.76
C GLY A 5 -4.20 -0.24 -4.80
N HIS A 6 -4.41 0.39 -5.95
CA HIS A 6 -5.21 -0.15 -7.04
C HIS A 6 -4.60 -1.43 -7.64
N LEU A 7 -3.28 -1.44 -7.89
CA LEU A 7 -2.62 -2.57 -8.55
C LEU A 7 -2.32 -3.76 -7.62
N SER A 8 -2.26 -3.55 -6.30
CA SER A 8 -1.99 -4.61 -5.32
C SER A 8 -3.24 -5.11 -4.60
N GLY A 9 -4.31 -4.30 -4.57
CA GLY A 9 -5.51 -4.54 -3.78
C GLY A 9 -5.24 -4.61 -2.27
N ARG A 10 -4.05 -4.21 -1.79
CA ARG A 10 -3.65 -4.36 -0.40
C ARG A 10 -4.30 -3.30 0.50
N ARG A 11 -4.44 -3.64 1.78
CA ARG A 11 -5.00 -2.74 2.78
C ARG A 11 -4.10 -1.51 2.90
N LEU A 12 -4.70 -0.32 2.95
CA LEU A 12 -3.98 0.94 3.10
C LEU A 12 -3.00 0.91 4.27
N GLY A 13 -3.44 0.38 5.42
CA GLY A 13 -2.60 0.28 6.61
C GLY A 13 -1.27 -0.44 6.36
N LEU A 14 -1.26 -1.53 5.58
CA LEU A 14 0.00 -2.22 5.24
C LEU A 14 0.88 -1.37 4.31
N LEU A 15 0.27 -0.65 3.37
CA LEU A 15 1.00 0.22 2.44
C LEU A 15 1.61 1.43 3.15
N CYS A 16 1.00 1.90 4.25
CA CYS A 16 1.56 2.97 5.08
C CYS A 16 2.94 2.59 5.64
N TYR A 17 3.14 1.32 6.00
CA TYR A 17 4.38 0.83 6.63
C TYR A 17 5.31 0.09 5.68
N LEU A 18 5.04 0.09 4.37
CA LEU A 18 5.88 -0.59 3.39
C LEU A 18 7.24 0.10 3.30
N ARG A 19 8.32 -0.69 3.31
CA ARG A 19 9.71 -0.23 3.17
C ARG A 19 10.34 -0.73 1.88
N GLY A 20 11.43 -0.09 1.45
CA GLY A 20 12.21 -0.57 0.30
C GLY A 20 12.74 -1.99 0.50
N SER A 21 13.18 -2.32 1.71
CA SER A 21 13.66 -3.64 2.13
C SER A 21 12.61 -4.75 2.09
N ASP A 22 11.33 -4.38 2.06
CA ASP A 22 10.21 -5.32 2.04
C ASP A 22 9.94 -5.83 0.61
N ILE A 23 10.55 -5.23 -0.41
CA ILE A 23 10.40 -5.60 -1.83
C ILE A 23 11.55 -6.51 -2.25
N ARG A 24 11.20 -7.68 -2.80
CA ARG A 24 12.16 -8.71 -3.23
C ARG A 24 11.75 -9.30 -4.56
N GLU A 25 12.72 -9.72 -5.35
CA GLU A 25 12.45 -10.50 -6.56
C GLU A 25 12.38 -11.99 -6.19
N LYS A 26 11.38 -12.70 -6.73
CA LYS A 26 11.21 -14.13 -6.55
C LYS A 26 10.66 -14.74 -7.83
N HIS A 27 11.40 -15.67 -8.43
CA HIS A 27 11.00 -16.36 -9.68
C HIS A 27 10.61 -15.39 -10.82
N GLY A 28 11.37 -14.30 -11.01
CA GLY A 28 11.12 -13.32 -12.08
C GLY A 28 9.94 -12.38 -11.84
N VAL A 29 9.35 -12.39 -10.64
CA VAL A 29 8.33 -11.42 -10.23
C VAL A 29 8.75 -10.69 -8.96
N PHE A 30 8.33 -9.44 -8.83
CA PHE A 30 8.53 -8.69 -7.59
C PHE A 30 7.41 -8.99 -6.59
N VAL A 31 7.81 -9.22 -5.35
CA VAL A 31 6.90 -9.41 -4.21
C VAL A 31 7.20 -8.40 -3.12
N ALA A 32 6.17 -8.00 -2.40
CA ALA A 32 6.28 -7.20 -1.19
C ALA A 32 5.77 -7.99 0.03
N GLN A 33 6.48 -7.86 1.15
CA GLN A 33 6.08 -8.43 2.43
C GLN A 33 6.44 -7.47 3.56
N THR A 34 5.43 -6.78 4.08
CA THR A 34 5.60 -5.89 5.24
C THR A 34 5.84 -6.73 6.49
N ASP A 35 6.80 -6.30 7.32
CA ASP A 35 7.03 -6.90 8.62
C ASP A 35 5.95 -6.45 9.63
N GLY A 36 5.62 -7.31 10.58
CA GLY A 36 4.56 -7.09 11.56
C GLY A 36 5.04 -6.21 12.70
N ILE A 37 6.35 -5.96 12.73
CA ILE A 37 7.03 -5.11 13.68
C ILE A 37 7.92 -4.16 12.88
N VAL A 38 7.74 -2.86 13.10
CA VAL A 38 8.55 -1.81 12.49
C VAL A 38 9.21 -0.98 13.57
N PHE A 39 10.43 -0.52 13.32
CA PHE A 39 11.11 0.40 14.23
C PHE A 39 10.73 1.84 13.87
N ARG A 40 10.09 2.55 14.80
CA ARG A 40 9.61 3.93 14.63
C ARG A 40 9.64 4.65 15.99
N ASP A 41 9.90 5.95 16.00
CA ASP A 41 9.94 6.77 17.22
C ASP A 41 10.88 6.20 18.31
N ASN A 42 12.01 5.63 17.85
CA ASN A 42 13.01 4.95 18.69
C ASN A 42 12.46 3.73 19.46
N ALA A 43 11.36 3.14 19.00
CA ALA A 43 10.71 1.97 19.59
C ALA A 43 10.29 0.94 18.53
N TRP A 44 10.25 -0.34 18.93
CA TRP A 44 9.65 -1.39 18.11
C TRP A 44 8.13 -1.34 18.26
N THR A 45 7.44 -0.98 17.18
CA THR A 45 5.99 -0.86 17.13
C THR A 45 5.41 -1.99 16.29
N ARG A 46 4.37 -2.65 16.81
CA ARG A 46 3.63 -3.64 16.03
C ARG A 46 2.76 -2.94 15.01
N VAL A 47 2.89 -3.31 13.74
CA VAL A 47 1.99 -2.83 12.68
C VAL A 47 0.56 -3.29 13.04
N PRO A 48 -0.44 -2.40 13.06
CA PRO A 48 -1.81 -2.77 13.38
C PRO A 48 -2.45 -3.55 12.20
N TYR A 49 -2.13 -4.83 12.06
CA TYR A 49 -2.77 -5.68 11.08
C TYR A 49 -3.93 -6.46 11.72
N LYS A 50 -5.11 -6.43 11.09
CA LYS A 50 -6.32 -7.10 11.62
C LYS A 50 -6.24 -8.63 11.65
N THR A 51 -5.38 -9.28 10.85
CA THR A 51 -5.25 -10.76 10.76
C THR A 51 -3.86 -11.18 10.26
N GLN A 52 -3.32 -12.32 10.73
CA GLN A 52 -2.03 -12.90 10.27
C GLN A 52 -1.97 -13.05 8.74
N ASP A 53 -3.09 -13.30 8.06
CA ASP A 53 -3.15 -13.38 6.59
C ASP A 53 -2.71 -12.09 5.87
N SER A 54 -2.76 -10.96 6.57
CA SER A 54 -2.29 -9.65 6.07
C SER A 54 -0.77 -9.60 5.88
N MET A 55 -0.05 -10.53 6.50
CA MET A 55 1.43 -10.65 6.49
C MET A 55 1.97 -11.53 5.36
N THR A 56 1.07 -12.07 4.52
CA THR A 56 1.45 -12.86 3.36
C THR A 56 2.10 -11.98 2.29
N PHE A 57 3.11 -12.53 1.62
CA PHE A 57 3.72 -11.88 0.46
C PHE A 57 2.67 -11.63 -0.63
N PHE A 58 2.83 -10.53 -1.37
CA PHE A 58 1.97 -10.20 -2.49
C PHE A 58 2.77 -9.80 -3.71
N VAL A 59 2.28 -10.21 -4.87
CA VAL A 59 2.92 -9.90 -6.15
C VAL A 59 2.65 -8.44 -6.48
N LEU A 60 3.71 -7.75 -6.89
CA LEU A 60 3.66 -6.40 -7.45
C LEU A 60 3.44 -6.52 -8.96
N HIS A 61 2.44 -5.80 -9.46
CA HIS A 61 2.12 -5.79 -10.88
C HIS A 61 3.32 -5.31 -11.72
N ASP A 62 3.63 -5.98 -12.83
CA ASP A 62 4.83 -5.70 -13.63
C ASP A 62 4.88 -4.24 -14.15
N PHE A 63 3.72 -3.62 -14.38
CA PHE A 63 3.64 -2.19 -14.68
C PHE A 63 4.41 -1.30 -13.67
N LEU A 64 4.44 -1.66 -12.38
CA LEU A 64 5.24 -0.93 -11.38
C LEU A 64 6.75 -1.04 -11.65
N ASN A 65 7.20 -2.17 -12.17
CA ASN A 65 8.59 -2.33 -12.61
C ASN A 65 8.86 -1.49 -13.86
N GLN A 66 7.97 -1.55 -14.86
CA GLN A 66 8.10 -0.83 -16.13
C GLN A 66 8.21 0.69 -15.96
N ILE A 67 7.49 1.27 -15.00
CA ILE A 67 7.55 2.72 -14.73
C ILE A 67 8.69 3.13 -13.78
N GLY A 68 9.59 2.21 -13.41
CA GLY A 68 10.70 2.47 -12.49
C GLY A 68 10.32 2.58 -11.01
N PHE A 69 9.07 2.28 -10.64
CA PHE A 69 8.62 2.37 -9.24
C PHE A 69 9.37 1.38 -8.34
N ILE A 70 9.63 0.16 -8.81
CA ILE A 70 10.34 -0.87 -8.03
C ILE A 70 11.79 -0.45 -7.76
N GLU A 71 12.49 0.07 -8.76
CA GLU A 71 13.86 0.56 -8.63
C GLU A 71 13.92 1.71 -7.61
N TRP A 72 13.06 2.71 -7.78
CA TRP A 72 12.94 3.84 -6.84
C TRP A 72 12.63 3.37 -5.42
N ALA A 73 11.68 2.46 -5.25
CA ALA A 73 11.24 2.00 -3.95
C ALA A 73 12.35 1.24 -3.21
N ARG A 74 13.12 0.41 -3.92
CA ARG A 74 14.22 -0.38 -3.34
C ARG A 74 15.47 0.45 -3.04
N ALA A 75 15.68 1.56 -3.75
CA ALA A 75 16.79 2.48 -3.48
C ALA A 75 16.58 3.29 -2.19
N LYS A 76 15.35 3.34 -1.68
CA LYS A 76 15.01 4.09 -0.48
C LYS A 76 15.33 3.31 0.79
N ASP A 77 16.06 3.94 1.70
CA ASP A 77 16.24 3.46 3.07
C ASP A 77 15.05 3.91 3.93
N GLY A 78 14.44 2.99 4.66
CA GLY A 78 13.24 3.24 5.47
C GLY A 78 11.90 3.09 4.72
N PHE A 79 10.90 3.87 5.12
CA PHE A 79 9.53 3.76 4.63
C PHE A 79 9.39 4.33 3.22
N LEU A 80 8.54 3.73 2.38
CA LEU A 80 8.28 4.29 1.06
C LEU A 80 7.60 5.66 1.15
N PHE A 81 6.73 5.83 2.15
CA PHE A 81 5.92 7.02 2.36
C PHE A 81 6.23 7.68 3.73
N ASP A 82 7.42 8.28 3.87
CA ASP A 82 7.89 8.87 5.14
C ASP A 82 6.92 9.88 5.75
N ILE A 83 6.29 10.72 4.93
CA ILE A 83 5.33 11.73 5.42
C ILE A 83 4.13 11.10 6.14
N VAL A 84 3.77 9.86 5.80
CA VAL A 84 2.69 9.12 6.47
C VAL A 84 3.12 8.70 7.89
N GLN A 85 4.43 8.58 8.11
CA GLN A 85 5.01 8.27 9.41
C GLN A 85 5.13 9.51 10.32
N GLU A 86 4.83 10.70 9.83
CA GLU A 86 4.71 11.90 10.68
C GLU A 86 3.32 12.02 11.31
N TYR A 87 2.34 11.28 10.79
CA TYR A 87 0.98 11.30 11.29
C TYR A 87 0.86 10.59 12.64
N SER A 88 0.09 11.21 13.55
CA SER A 88 -0.30 10.60 14.84
C SER A 88 -1.16 9.34 14.68
N ASP A 89 -1.88 9.22 13.56
CA ASP A 89 -2.60 8.02 13.14
C ASP A 89 -2.41 7.83 11.63
N PRO A 90 -1.37 7.10 11.22
CA PRO A 90 -0.99 6.94 9.82
C PRO A 90 -2.12 6.40 8.95
N GLU A 91 -2.84 5.40 9.43
CA GLU A 91 -3.86 4.72 8.62
C GLU A 91 -5.09 5.61 8.42
N LYS A 92 -5.58 6.21 9.52
CA LYS A 92 -6.77 7.05 9.48
C LYS A 92 -6.55 8.33 8.68
N GLN A 93 -5.42 9.01 8.91
CA GLN A 93 -5.11 10.25 8.20
C GLN A 93 -4.83 10.00 6.72
N THR A 94 -4.09 8.94 6.39
CA THR A 94 -3.87 8.57 4.99
C THR A 94 -5.18 8.20 4.29
N SER A 95 -6.08 7.48 4.97
CA SER A 95 -7.40 7.15 4.41
C SER A 95 -8.23 8.41 4.11
N GLY A 96 -8.25 9.36 5.05
CA GLY A 96 -8.88 10.67 4.85
C GLY A 96 -8.30 11.42 3.65
N ASN A 97 -6.97 11.56 3.61
CA ASN A 97 -6.27 12.25 2.52
C ASN A 97 -6.54 11.59 1.15
N MET A 98 -6.54 10.27 1.09
CA MET A 98 -6.83 9.50 -0.12
C MET A 98 -8.26 9.72 -0.60
N ASN A 99 -9.24 9.73 0.30
CA ASN A 99 -10.63 10.00 -0.05
C ASN A 99 -10.82 11.44 -0.53
N ASP A 100 -10.12 12.40 0.08
CA ASP A 100 -10.13 13.79 -0.36
C ASP A 100 -9.52 13.98 -1.74
N LEU A 101 -8.43 13.26 -2.06
CA LEU A 101 -7.84 13.25 -3.39
C LEU A 101 -8.81 12.69 -4.43
N LEU A 102 -9.45 11.55 -4.16
CA LEU A 102 -10.45 10.96 -5.06
C LEU A 102 -11.64 11.91 -5.27
N ARG A 103 -12.12 12.56 -4.20
CA ARG A 103 -13.17 13.57 -4.27
C ARG A 103 -12.79 14.75 -5.15
N LYS A 104 -11.59 15.32 -4.94
CA LYS A 104 -11.08 16.45 -5.73
C LYS A 104 -10.86 16.08 -7.19
N ALA A 105 -10.49 14.83 -7.47
CA ALA A 105 -10.32 14.31 -8.82
C ALA A 105 -11.65 14.00 -9.54
N GLY A 106 -12.80 14.20 -8.88
CA GLY A 106 -14.12 13.89 -9.45
C GLY A 106 -14.48 12.40 -9.46
N ALA A 107 -13.63 11.53 -8.89
CA ALA A 107 -13.88 10.09 -8.79
C ALA A 107 -14.94 9.74 -7.74
N ALA A 108 -15.24 10.65 -6.81
CA ALA A 108 -16.36 10.50 -5.87
C ALA A 108 -17.70 10.80 -6.55
N GLY A 109 -18.17 9.90 -7.42
CA GLY A 109 -19.51 9.93 -8.01
C GLY A 109 -20.63 9.56 -7.03
N LYS A 110 -21.85 9.33 -7.55
CA LYS A 110 -23.06 8.96 -6.77
C LYS A 110 -22.88 7.72 -5.87
N GLN A 111 -21.89 6.87 -6.15
CA GLN A 111 -21.55 5.67 -5.39
C GLN A 111 -20.20 5.82 -4.66
N ARG A 112 -20.12 6.76 -3.70
CA ARG A 112 -18.97 7.03 -2.79
C ARG A 112 -17.76 6.07 -2.93
N GLU A 113 -16.97 6.24 -3.99
CA GLU A 113 -15.71 5.55 -4.14
C GLU A 113 -14.74 6.11 -3.10
N VAL A 114 -14.29 5.24 -2.20
CA VAL A 114 -13.29 5.53 -1.16
C VAL A 114 -12.04 4.70 -1.49
N PHE A 115 -10.90 4.92 -0.86
CA PHE A 115 -9.71 4.07 -1.11
C PHE A 115 -10.01 2.56 -1.03
N HIS A 116 -11.02 2.17 -0.23
CA HIS A 116 -11.50 0.80 -0.16
C HIS A 116 -12.10 0.26 -1.47
N SER A 117 -12.74 1.09 -2.31
CA SER A 117 -13.29 0.69 -3.61
C SER A 117 -12.19 0.15 -4.53
N LEU A 118 -11.00 0.77 -4.54
CA LEU A 118 -9.86 0.28 -5.35
C LEU A 118 -9.51 -1.19 -5.08
N ARG A 119 -9.66 -1.64 -3.82
CA ARG A 119 -9.47 -3.04 -3.44
C ARG A 119 -10.62 -3.91 -3.93
N HIS A 120 -11.86 -3.45 -3.78
CA HIS A 120 -13.03 -4.17 -4.26
C HIS A 120 -13.00 -4.33 -5.79
N ASP A 121 -12.68 -3.28 -6.52
CA ASP A 121 -12.60 -3.28 -7.98
C ASP A 121 -11.56 -4.28 -8.49
N LEU A 122 -10.39 -4.36 -7.85
CA LEU A 122 -9.37 -5.36 -8.22
C LEU A 122 -9.85 -6.79 -7.92
N ILE A 123 -10.47 -7.02 -6.76
CA ILE A 123 -10.99 -8.34 -6.40
C ILE A 123 -12.09 -8.77 -7.37
N ASP A 124 -12.99 -7.86 -7.74
CA ASP A 124 -14.07 -8.14 -8.69
C ASP A 124 -13.52 -8.34 -10.12
N HIS A 125 -12.50 -7.58 -10.53
CA HIS A 125 -11.80 -7.81 -11.80
C HIS A 125 -11.12 -9.19 -11.85
N MET A 126 -10.51 -9.63 -10.74
CA MET A 126 -9.89 -10.96 -10.63
C MET A 126 -10.92 -12.10 -10.59
N ARG A 127 -12.15 -11.84 -10.13
CA ARG A 127 -13.24 -12.83 -10.08
C ARG A 127 -13.96 -13.03 -11.43
N ASN A 128 -13.94 -12.01 -12.29
CA ASN A 128 -14.63 -12.00 -13.57
C ASN A 128 -13.70 -12.37 -14.75
N LYS A 129 -12.55 -12.97 -14.47
CA LYS A 129 -11.65 -13.61 -15.45
C LYS A 129 -11.64 -15.12 -15.21
#